data_AF-A0A392MMK2-F1
#
_entry.id   AF-A0A392MMK2-F1
#
_cell.length_a   1.000
_cell.length_b   1.000
_cell.length_c   1.000
_cell.angle_alpha   90.00
_cell.angle_beta   90.00
_cell.angle_gamma   90.00
#
_symmetry.space_group_name_H-M   'P 1'
#
loop_
_entity.id
_entity.type
_entity.pdbx_description
1 polymer ?
#
loop_
_entity_poly.entity_id
_entity_poly.type
_entity_poly.pdbx_seq_one_letter_code
_entity_poly.pdbx_strand_id
1 'polypeptide(L)'
;MAGVLHHLPSILPFVAPLPISYDRLQPTTWGAYLLWGNENRNAPIRASSPPGTPGGLVSNFELKPFDGCANPYLGLAATIAAGIDGLRRHISLPEPV
;
A
#
# COMPACT_ATOMS: atom_id res chain seq x y z
N MET A 1 1.94 5.89 7.11
CA MET A 1 1.34 4.70 6.48
C MET A 1 -0.09 4.40 6.91
N ALA A 2 -0.47 4.67 8.16
CA ALA A 2 -1.84 4.44 8.63
C ALA A 2 -2.93 5.08 7.74
N GLY A 3 -2.72 6.33 7.29
CA GLY A 3 -3.63 6.98 6.34
C GLY A 3 -3.75 6.28 4.99
N VAL A 4 -2.65 5.77 4.44
CA VAL A 4 -2.64 5.01 3.18
C VAL A 4 -3.40 3.71 3.33
N LEU A 5 -3.23 2.99 4.45
CA LEU A 5 -3.99 1.77 4.75
C LEU A 5 -5.49 2.08 4.92
N HIS A 6 -5.83 3.13 5.66
CA HIS A 6 -7.20 3.58 5.88
C HIS A 6 -7.92 3.93 4.56
N HIS A 7 -7.21 4.63 3.66
CA HIS A 7 -7.76 5.06 2.37
C HIS A 7 -7.53 4.07 1.23
N LEU A 8 -6.98 2.88 1.50
CA LEU A 8 -6.59 1.94 0.46
C LEU A 8 -7.75 1.65 -0.53
N PRO A 9 -9.00 1.40 -0.09
CA PRO A 9 -10.12 1.22 -1.02
C PRO A 9 -10.39 2.43 -1.92
N SER A 10 -10.20 3.64 -1.39
CA SER A 10 -10.37 4.90 -2.13
C SER A 10 -9.19 5.22 -3.06
N ILE A 11 -8.01 4.66 -2.80
CA ILE A 11 -6.82 4.81 -3.65
C ILE A 11 -6.89 3.85 -4.85
N LEU A 12 -7.54 2.68 -4.70
CA LEU A 12 -7.62 1.65 -5.75
C LEU A 12 -7.99 2.18 -7.14
N PRO A 13 -9.02 3.04 -7.32
CA PRO A 13 -9.36 3.56 -8.64
C PRO A 13 -8.23 4.36 -9.33
N PHE A 14 -7.25 4.86 -8.58
CA PHE A 14 -6.11 5.61 -9.11
C PHE A 14 -4.89 4.73 -9.41
N VAL A 15 -4.74 3.61 -8.69
CA VAL A 15 -3.59 2.70 -8.79
C VAL A 15 -3.91 1.37 -9.52
N ALA A 16 -5.19 1.08 -9.70
CA ALA A 16 -5.76 -0.09 -10.36
C ALA A 16 -7.08 0.33 -11.07
N PRO A 17 -7.01 1.15 -12.13
CA PRO A 17 -8.18 1.85 -12.68
C PRO A 17 -9.06 0.99 -13.59
N LEU A 18 -8.59 -0.17 -14.06
CA LEU A 18 -9.28 -0.96 -15.08
C LEU A 18 -9.91 -2.24 -14.49
N PRO A 19 -10.95 -2.80 -15.12
CA PRO A 19 -11.50 -4.09 -14.69
C PRO A 19 -10.45 -5.20 -14.62
N ILE A 20 -9.52 -5.26 -15.59
CA ILE A 20 -8.43 -6.25 -15.63
C ILE A 20 -7.46 -6.13 -14.44
N SER A 21 -7.38 -4.96 -13.81
CA SER A 21 -6.62 -4.75 -12.58
C SER A 21 -7.17 -5.61 -11.43
N TYR A 22 -8.49 -5.81 -11.39
CA TYR A 22 -9.17 -6.57 -10.34
C TYR A 22 -9.13 -8.08 -10.60
N ASP A 23 -8.94 -8.51 -11.85
CA ASP A 23 -8.61 -9.92 -12.15
C ASP A 23 -7.27 -10.31 -11.53
N ARG A 24 -6.33 -9.35 -11.40
CA ARG A 24 -5.07 -9.53 -10.68
C ARG A 24 -5.23 -9.40 -9.17
N LEU A 25 -6.15 -8.59 -8.65
CA LEU A 25 -6.37 -8.35 -7.21
C LEU A 25 -7.41 -9.32 -6.63
N GLN A 26 -7.15 -10.62 -6.73
CA GLN A 26 -8.03 -11.68 -6.23
C GLN A 26 -7.49 -12.32 -4.94
N PRO A 27 -8.34 -12.88 -4.06
CA PRO A 27 -7.87 -13.73 -2.97
C PRO A 27 -6.90 -14.79 -3.52
N THR A 28 -5.77 -15.03 -2.84
CA THR A 28 -4.58 -15.84 -3.26
C THR A 28 -3.52 -15.12 -4.09
N THR A 29 -3.81 -13.94 -4.64
CA THR A 29 -2.78 -13.09 -5.27
C THR A 29 -2.22 -12.05 -4.30
N TRP A 30 -1.06 -11.50 -4.63
CA TRP A 30 -0.36 -10.55 -3.77
C TRP A 30 -1.08 -9.19 -3.72
N GLY A 31 -1.56 -8.80 -2.53
CA GLY A 31 -2.12 -7.47 -2.27
C GLY A 31 -3.64 -7.33 -2.35
N ALA A 32 -4.40 -8.44 -2.35
CA ALA A 32 -5.86 -8.42 -2.36
C ALA A 32 -6.53 -8.26 -0.96
N TYR A 33 -5.74 -8.26 0.11
CA TYR A 33 -6.22 -8.13 1.49
C TYR A 33 -6.09 -6.69 2.01
N LEU A 34 -6.91 -6.27 2.97
CA LEU A 34 -6.78 -4.95 3.62
C LEU A 34 -5.90 -5.04 4.88
N LEU A 35 -4.59 -5.23 4.68
CA LEU A 35 -3.62 -5.36 5.77
C LEU A 35 -2.27 -4.74 5.42
N TRP A 36 -1.40 -4.60 6.41
CA TRP A 36 0.00 -4.24 6.20
C TRP A 36 0.87 -5.17 7.02
N GLY A 37 2.13 -5.35 6.61
CA GLY A 37 3.03 -6.26 7.32
C GLY A 37 4.50 -6.02 7.01
N ASN A 38 5.35 -6.44 7.94
CA ASN A 38 6.80 -6.42 7.80
C ASN A 38 7.24 -7.63 6.97
N GLU A 39 7.90 -7.39 5.84
CA GLU A 39 8.30 -8.43 4.87
C GLU A 39 7.17 -9.34 4.36
N ASN A 40 5.91 -9.04 4.69
CA ASN A 40 4.76 -9.81 4.26
C ASN A 40 4.49 -9.56 2.76
N ARG A 41 4.84 -10.53 1.93
CA ARG A 41 4.67 -10.45 0.47
C ARG A 41 3.21 -10.45 0.01
N ASN A 42 2.29 -10.89 0.87
CA ASN A 42 0.86 -10.93 0.57
C ASN A 42 0.15 -9.63 0.96
N ALA A 43 0.77 -8.80 1.81
CA ALA A 43 0.23 -7.52 2.23
C ALA A 43 0.23 -6.50 1.09
N PRO A 44 -0.87 -5.77 0.81
CA PRO A 44 -0.86 -4.70 -0.18
C PRO A 44 0.12 -3.57 0.17
N ILE A 45 0.35 -3.35 1.47
CA ILE A 45 1.32 -2.42 2.01
C ILE A 45 2.39 -3.23 2.72
N ARG A 46 3.57 -3.36 2.10
CA ARG A 46 4.69 -4.09 2.67
C ARG A 46 5.73 -3.12 3.22
N ALA A 47 6.05 -3.24 4.49
CA ALA A 47 7.23 -2.61 5.07
C ALA A 47 8.43 -3.50 4.76
N SER A 48 9.37 -3.00 3.95
CA SER A 48 10.56 -3.75 3.57
C SER A 48 11.84 -3.26 4.22
N SER A 49 12.63 -4.23 4.66
CA SER A 49 13.91 -4.08 5.32
C SER A 49 14.97 -4.85 4.49
N PRO A 50 15.68 -4.16 3.58
CA PRO A 50 16.68 -4.75 2.71
C PRO A 50 17.77 -5.48 3.52
N PRO A 51 18.30 -6.57 2.97
CA PRO A 51 19.42 -7.27 3.59
C PRO A 51 20.61 -6.32 3.77
N GLY A 52 21.11 -6.21 5.00
CA GLY A 52 22.18 -5.27 5.37
C GLY A 52 21.73 -4.03 6.14
N THR A 53 20.43 -3.83 6.35
CA THR A 53 19.92 -2.71 7.17
C THR A 53 20.05 -3.05 8.67
N PRO A 54 20.87 -2.32 9.46
CA PRO A 54 21.06 -2.61 10.87
C PRO A 54 19.76 -2.44 11.67
N GLY A 55 19.46 -3.38 12.56
CA GLY A 55 18.38 -3.22 13.55
C GLY A 55 16.95 -3.39 13.04
N GLY A 56 16.73 -3.97 11.86
CA GLY A 56 15.38 -4.20 11.33
C GLY A 56 14.63 -2.92 10.97
N LEU A 57 15.35 -1.80 10.78
CA LEU A 57 14.78 -0.54 10.36
C LEU A 57 14.09 -0.72 9.00
N VAL A 58 12.81 -0.35 8.92
CA VAL A 58 12.07 -0.35 7.66
C VAL A 58 12.70 0.71 6.75
N SER A 59 13.23 0.29 5.61
CA SER A 59 13.86 1.22 4.66
C SER A 59 12.86 1.81 3.67
N ASN A 60 11.85 1.02 3.29
CA ASN A 60 10.88 1.40 2.28
C ASN A 60 9.52 0.77 2.56
N PHE A 61 8.46 1.46 2.14
CA PHE A 61 7.12 0.88 2.07
C PHE A 61 6.74 0.67 0.61
N GLU A 62 6.18 -0.49 0.31
CA GLU A 62 5.73 -0.86 -1.03
C GLU A 62 4.21 -0.90 -1.09
N LEU A 63 3.64 -0.26 -2.10
CA LEU A 63 2.20 -0.31 -2.41
C LEU A 63 1.98 -1.22 -3.62
N LYS A 64 1.59 -2.47 -3.37
CA LYS A 64 1.47 -3.54 -4.39
C LYS A 64 0.22 -3.47 -5.29
N PRO A 65 -0.89 -2.83 -4.89
CA PRO A 65 -2.03 -2.67 -5.80
C PRO A 65 -1.72 -1.87 -7.06
N PHE A 66 -0.63 -1.09 -7.06
CA PHE A 66 -0.17 -0.30 -8.21
C PHE A 66 0.13 -1.19 -9.42
N ASP A 67 -0.63 -1.02 -10.49
CA ASP A 67 -0.43 -1.73 -11.74
C ASP A 67 0.07 -0.82 -12.88
N GLY A 68 0.38 -1.44 -14.03
CA GLY A 68 0.88 -0.71 -15.20
C GLY A 68 -0.18 0.08 -15.97
N CYS A 69 -1.47 -0.03 -15.61
CA CYS A 69 -2.56 0.71 -16.22
C CYS A 69 -2.84 2.04 -15.50
N ALA A 70 -2.33 2.20 -14.27
CA ALA A 70 -2.44 3.41 -13.49
C ALA A 70 -1.69 4.59 -14.13
N ASN A 71 -2.29 5.78 -14.05
CA ASN A 71 -1.55 7.01 -14.32
C ASN A 71 -0.60 7.26 -13.13
N PRO A 72 0.74 7.26 -13.35
CA PRO A 72 1.71 7.33 -12.25
C PRO A 72 1.59 8.61 -11.44
N TYR A 73 1.20 9.72 -12.07
CA TYR A 73 1.02 11.00 -11.41
C TYR A 73 -0.19 10.98 -10.47
N LEU A 74 -1.32 10.43 -10.94
CA LEU A 74 -2.54 10.34 -10.13
C LEU A 74 -2.40 9.33 -8.99
N GLY A 75 -1.82 8.16 -9.27
CA GLY A 75 -1.58 7.15 -8.24
C GLY A 75 -0.64 7.65 -7.14
N LEU A 76 0.43 8.37 -7.51
CA LEU A 76 1.34 8.98 -6.54
C LEU A 76 0.65 10.09 -5.74
N ALA A 77 -0.09 10.98 -6.42
CA ALA A 77 -0.82 12.07 -5.76
C ALA A 77 -1.84 11.55 -4.74
N ALA A 78 -2.63 10.52 -5.11
CA ALA A 78 -3.60 9.88 -4.23
C ALA A 78 -2.92 9.26 -2.99
N THR A 79 -1.79 8.57 -3.21
CA THR A 79 -1.02 7.95 -2.12
C THR A 79 -0.46 8.99 -1.14
N ILE A 80 0.10 10.09 -1.66
CA ILE A 80 0.63 11.18 -0.84
C ILE A 80 -0.51 11.86 -0.07
N ALA A 81 -1.63 12.17 -0.74
CA ALA A 81 -2.78 12.81 -0.12
C ALA A 81 -3.35 11.97 1.04
N ALA A 82 -3.49 10.65 0.85
CA ALA A 82 -3.91 9.73 1.89
C ALA A 82 -2.93 9.67 3.07
N GLY A 83 -1.62 9.73 2.79
CA GLY A 83 -0.58 9.83 3.81
C GLY A 83 -0.70 11.11 4.64
N ILE A 84 -0.88 12.27 3.97
CA ILE A 84 -1.04 13.57 4.62
C ILE A 84 -2.32 13.60 5.48
N ASP A 85 -3.44 13.07 4.98
CA ASP A 85 -4.68 12.98 5.76
C ASP A 85 -4.49 12.15 7.03
N GLY A 86 -3.82 11.00 6.91
CA GLY A 86 -3.50 10.15 8.07
C GLY A 86 -2.65 10.86 9.12
N LEU A 87 -1.69 11.69 8.69
CA LEU A 87 -0.88 12.50 9.61
C LEU A 87 -1.72 13.58 10.29
N ARG A 88 -2.54 14.33 9.53
CA ARG A 88 -3.41 15.39 10.07
C ARG A 88 -4.43 14.87 11.07
N ARG A 89 -4.94 13.65 10.85
CA ARG A 89 -5.92 13.00 11.72
C ARG A 89 -5.29 12.14 12.81
N HIS A 90 -3.95 12.11 12.91
CA HIS A 90 -3.22 11.28 13.87
C HIS A 90 -3.68 9.81 13.88
N ILE A 91 -3.91 9.24 12.70
CA ILE A 91 -4.37 7.85 12.58
C ILE A 91 -3.23 6.92 12.99
N SER A 92 -3.50 6.06 13.98
CA SER A 92 -2.58 5.01 14.41
C SER A 92 -2.59 3.85 13.43
N LEU A 93 -1.41 3.32 13.13
CA LEU A 93 -1.26 2.12 12.33
C LEU A 93 -1.60 0.90 13.21
N PRO A 94 -2.49 -0.03 12.77
CA PRO A 94 -2.78 -1.24 13.54
C PRO A 94 -1.54 -2.14 13.61
N GLU A 95 -1.58 -3.18 14.45
CA GLU A 95 -0.48 -4.15 14.50
C GLU A 95 -0.23 -4.79 13.12
N PRO A 96 1.05 -5.03 12.74
CA PRO A 96 1.38 -5.66 11.48
C PRO A 96 0.92 -7.13 11.47
N VAL A 97 0.51 -7.60 10.29
CA VAL A 97 0.08 -8.97 10.02
C VAL A 97 1.11 -9.72 9.16
#